data_AF-A0A7S4CRK0-F1
#
_entry.id   AF-A0A7S4CRK0-F1
#
_cell.length_a   1.000
_cell.length_b   1.000
_cell.length_c   1.000
_cell.angle_alpha   90.00
_cell.angle_beta   90.00
_cell.angle_gamma   90.00
#
_symmetry.space_group_name_H-M   'P 1'
#
loop_
_entity.id
_entity.type
_entity.pdbx_description
1 polymer ?
#
loop_
_entity_poly.entity_id
_entity_poly.type
_entity_poly.pdbx_seq_one_letter_code
_entity_poly.pdbx_strand_id
1 'polypeptide(L)'
;MDAPETAYALKSTKSALHWSSFIGALVPRELRESLIHIQHQYLYNIKAGPHVTLLDPFLEEAYLEKAMALMQAKPPPVKPFLVTLQKLAYFRHSEVHFTVYFEPETEPPAVFHDLMDYLMQQFPQCDDVMKIGEGKFTPHLSVAKFTSFKDVKSFIVQLSKRWQPLQFPVDEIYVLARQGHDPYEVKHSLPLGRTSGIAAFGVALRYTGPLLRTLFVGNIPPSSTEDSLLAYFLRHGAATKVDILCNPDGGPRALCLVTFADCIPDPLLHTLLPFGGKQMYTRPLYCMTYPDLPPNARNDMALDDAAACAPAERKPPPVAKTTKKKRTSRLQ
;
A
#
# COMPACT_ATOMS: atom_id res chain seq x y z
N MET A 1 24.25 18.76 29.29
CA MET A 1 23.20 17.96 28.64
C MET A 1 23.27 18.32 27.18
N ASP A 2 24.14 17.64 26.45
CA ASP A 2 24.38 17.98 25.05
C ASP A 2 23.20 17.49 24.22
N ALA A 3 22.58 18.40 23.47
CA ALA A 3 21.63 18.04 22.44
C ALA A 3 22.32 17.08 21.46
N PRO A 4 21.68 15.99 20.99
CA PRO A 4 22.33 15.09 20.04
C PRO A 4 22.67 15.88 18.78
N GLU A 5 23.96 16.14 18.58
CA GLU A 5 24.50 16.76 17.37
C GLU A 5 24.02 15.97 16.14
N THR A 6 23.09 16.58 15.39
CA THR A 6 23.02 16.66 13.91
C THR A 6 23.11 15.38 13.06
N ALA A 7 23.13 14.17 13.62
CA ALA A 7 23.48 12.97 12.88
C ALA A 7 22.36 12.30 12.06
N TYR A 8 21.22 12.97 11.81
CA TYR A 8 20.12 12.45 11.00
C TYR A 8 19.61 13.45 9.95
N ALA A 9 20.50 14.36 9.51
CA ALA A 9 20.16 15.53 8.71
C ALA A 9 19.64 15.25 7.28
N LEU A 10 19.58 13.99 6.84
CA LEU A 10 19.09 13.63 5.51
C LEU A 10 17.79 12.84 5.63
N LYS A 11 16.70 13.60 5.67
CA LYS A 11 15.35 13.10 5.40
C LYS A 11 15.26 12.72 3.93
N SER A 12 14.64 11.57 3.63
CA SER A 12 14.48 11.15 2.25
C SER A 12 13.62 12.15 1.48
N THR A 13 14.01 12.46 0.24
CA THR A 13 13.19 13.33 -0.62
C THR A 13 12.16 12.49 -1.37
N LYS A 14 10.89 12.87 -1.29
CA LYS A 14 9.82 12.20 -2.05
C LYS A 14 9.96 12.52 -3.54
N SER A 15 10.79 11.73 -4.23
CA SER A 15 10.89 11.75 -5.69
C SER A 15 10.62 10.38 -6.29
N ALA A 16 10.11 10.38 -7.53
CA ALA A 16 9.90 9.17 -8.31
C ALA A 16 11.22 8.52 -8.77
N LEU A 17 12.33 9.26 -8.73
CA LEU A 17 13.64 8.83 -9.24
C LEU A 17 14.66 8.51 -8.13
N HIS A 18 14.31 8.75 -6.87
CA HIS A 18 15.23 8.60 -5.73
C HIS A 18 14.68 7.66 -4.66
N TRP A 19 15.50 7.47 -3.63
CA TRP A 19 15.14 6.77 -2.41
C TRP A 19 13.95 7.42 -1.71
N SER A 20 13.09 6.60 -1.13
CA SER A 20 12.01 7.07 -0.26
C SER A 20 11.76 6.04 0.82
N SER A 21 11.63 6.50 2.06
CA SER A 21 11.27 5.67 3.19
C SER A 21 10.13 6.27 4.00
N PHE A 22 9.39 5.43 4.72
CA PHE A 22 8.37 5.84 5.68
C PHE A 22 8.23 4.83 6.82
N ILE A 23 7.65 5.26 7.94
CA ILE A 23 7.24 4.38 9.04
C ILE A 23 5.72 4.24 9.03
N GLY A 24 5.23 3.01 9.15
CA GLY A 24 3.79 2.76 9.25
C GLY A 24 3.44 1.41 9.87
N ALA A 25 2.18 1.26 10.24
CA ALA A 25 1.58 -0.02 10.61
C ALA A 25 0.89 -0.64 9.39
N LEU A 26 1.19 -1.90 9.09
CA LEU A 26 0.60 -2.61 7.97
C LEU A 26 -0.60 -3.45 8.41
N VAL A 27 -1.63 -3.55 7.57
CA VAL A 27 -2.69 -4.55 7.76
C VAL A 27 -2.11 -5.95 7.52
N PRO A 28 -2.43 -7.00 8.31
CA PRO A 28 -2.01 -8.38 8.04
C PRO A 28 -2.38 -8.83 6.63
N ARG A 29 -1.47 -9.53 5.92
CA ARG A 29 -1.63 -9.75 4.48
C ARG A 29 -2.88 -10.54 4.15
N GLU A 30 -3.20 -11.55 4.95
CA GLU A 30 -4.38 -12.40 4.88
C GLU A 30 -5.69 -11.61 5.03
N LEU A 31 -5.63 -10.40 5.58
CA LEU A 31 -6.77 -9.50 5.73
C LEU A 31 -6.78 -8.36 4.69
N ARG A 32 -5.80 -8.31 3.79
CA ARG A 32 -5.67 -7.21 2.82
C ARG A 32 -6.60 -7.33 1.62
N GLU A 33 -7.12 -8.51 1.29
CA GLU A 33 -7.80 -8.77 0.00
C GLU A 33 -8.89 -7.74 -0.32
N SER A 34 -9.85 -7.54 0.59
CA SER A 34 -10.95 -6.58 0.38
C SER A 34 -10.45 -5.13 0.30
N LEU A 35 -9.43 -4.77 1.08
CA LEU A 35 -8.83 -3.42 1.04
C LEU A 35 -8.09 -3.18 -0.27
N ILE A 36 -7.30 -4.14 -0.71
CA ILE A 36 -6.55 -4.15 -1.97
C ILE A 36 -7.53 -4.01 -3.14
N HIS A 37 -8.61 -4.78 -3.14
CA HIS A 37 -9.65 -4.70 -4.18
C HIS A 37 -10.23 -3.29 -4.30
N ILE A 38 -10.60 -2.67 -3.18
CA ILE A 38 -11.09 -1.28 -3.15
C ILE A 38 -9.99 -0.32 -3.62
N GLN A 39 -8.80 -0.42 -3.03
CA GLN A 39 -7.68 0.46 -3.33
C GLN A 39 -7.33 0.44 -4.83
N HIS A 40 -7.35 -0.72 -5.50
CA HIS A 40 -7.07 -0.81 -6.93
C HIS A 40 -8.11 -0.15 -7.82
N GLN A 41 -9.36 -0.09 -7.38
CA GLN A 41 -10.42 0.59 -8.13
C GLN A 41 -10.27 2.12 -8.08
N TYR A 42 -9.78 2.65 -6.95
CA TYR A 42 -9.90 4.09 -6.66
C TYR A 42 -8.57 4.82 -6.36
N LEU A 43 -7.44 4.11 -6.26
CA LEU A 43 -6.11 4.71 -6.05
C LEU A 43 -5.17 4.34 -7.21
N TYR A 44 -4.39 5.33 -7.64
CA TYR A 44 -3.36 5.17 -8.66
C TYR A 44 -1.97 5.13 -8.00
N ASN A 45 -1.03 4.45 -8.66
CA ASN A 45 0.38 4.39 -8.24
C ASN A 45 0.58 3.89 -6.80
N ILE A 46 -0.20 2.89 -6.39
CA ILE A 46 -0.04 2.24 -5.09
C ILE A 46 1.28 1.47 -5.10
N LYS A 47 2.20 1.86 -4.20
CA LYS A 47 3.53 1.24 -4.06
C LYS A 47 3.69 0.42 -2.78
N ALA A 48 2.73 0.47 -1.87
CA ALA A 48 2.75 -0.26 -0.60
C ALA A 48 1.39 -0.90 -0.31
N GLY A 49 1.36 -1.94 0.51
CA GLY A 49 0.11 -2.55 1.00
C GLY A 49 -0.74 -1.60 1.84
N PRO A 50 -2.02 -1.94 2.12
CA PRO A 50 -2.86 -1.20 3.06
C PRO A 50 -2.14 -0.95 4.39
N HIS A 51 -2.06 0.32 4.78
CA HIS A 51 -1.27 0.76 5.93
C HIS A 51 -1.84 2.03 6.57
N VAL A 52 -1.45 2.26 7.82
CA VAL A 52 -1.57 3.54 8.51
C VAL A 52 -0.17 4.16 8.55
N THR A 53 -0.02 5.34 7.95
CA THR A 53 1.25 6.07 7.93
C THR A 53 1.49 6.80 9.24
N LEU A 54 2.71 6.68 9.78
CA LEU A 54 3.18 7.43 10.95
C LEU A 54 4.15 8.54 10.52
N LEU A 55 5.31 8.20 9.96
CA LEU A 55 6.27 9.19 9.44
C LEU A 55 6.46 9.02 7.94
N ASP A 56 6.24 10.07 7.14
CA ASP A 56 6.46 10.02 5.70
C ASP A 56 6.74 11.42 5.08
N PRO A 57 7.96 11.72 4.63
CA PRO A 57 9.11 10.83 4.52
C PRO A 57 9.87 10.60 5.83
N PHE A 58 10.55 9.46 5.92
CA PHE A 58 11.50 9.11 6.97
C PHE A 58 12.95 9.37 6.48
N LEU A 59 13.93 8.54 6.86
CA LEU A 59 15.36 8.78 6.65
C LEU A 59 15.93 8.17 5.36
N GLU A 60 17.05 8.71 4.89
CA GLU A 60 17.89 8.07 3.85
C GLU A 60 18.42 6.69 4.29
N GLU A 61 18.72 5.82 3.32
CA GLU A 61 19.08 4.40 3.54
C GLU A 61 20.21 4.23 4.56
N ALA A 62 21.27 5.04 4.44
CA ALA A 62 22.46 4.98 5.28
C ALA A 62 22.20 5.21 6.79
N TYR A 63 21.03 5.75 7.15
CA TYR A 63 20.68 6.06 8.54
C TYR A 63 19.65 5.10 9.16
N LEU A 64 19.09 4.16 8.39
CA LEU A 64 18.04 3.28 8.89
C LEU A 64 18.52 2.39 10.04
N GLU A 65 19.69 1.77 9.91
CA GLU A 65 20.28 0.91 10.96
C GLU A 65 20.46 1.68 12.28
N LYS A 66 20.99 2.91 12.19
CA LYS A 66 21.19 3.75 13.37
C LYS A 66 19.87 4.15 14.01
N ALA A 67 18.85 4.46 13.20
CA ALA A 67 17.52 4.78 13.68
C ALA A 67 16.85 3.57 14.36
N MET A 68 17.04 2.37 13.83
CA MET A 68 16.56 1.15 14.47
C MET A 68 17.25 0.89 15.80
N ALA A 69 18.57 1.04 15.87
CA ALA A 69 19.33 0.90 17.12
C ALA A 69 18.84 1.91 18.18
N LEU A 70 18.55 3.16 17.79
CA LEU A 70 17.97 4.18 18.66
C LEU A 70 16.60 3.72 19.22
N MET A 71 15.70 3.30 18.34
CA MET A 71 14.36 2.85 18.74
C MET A 71 14.40 1.57 19.57
N GLN A 72 15.34 0.66 19.33
CA GLN A 72 15.52 -0.55 20.15
C GLN A 72 16.08 -0.24 21.54
N ALA A 73 17.01 0.70 21.65
CA ALA A 73 17.56 1.14 22.93
C ALA A 73 16.52 1.88 23.80
N LYS A 74 15.59 2.58 23.17
CA LYS A 74 14.47 3.25 23.82
C LYS A 74 13.16 2.87 23.12
N PRO A 75 12.60 1.67 23.38
CA PRO A 75 11.43 1.18 22.67
C PRO A 75 10.19 2.06 22.88
N PRO A 76 9.24 2.06 21.93
CA PRO A 76 7.97 2.74 22.11
C PRO A 76 7.28 2.26 23.40
N PRO A 77 6.70 3.16 24.20
CA PRO A 77 6.01 2.81 25.45
C PRO A 77 4.62 2.22 25.20
N VAL A 78 4.41 1.53 24.08
CA VAL A 78 3.12 0.91 23.70
C VAL A 78 3.27 -0.60 23.61
N LYS A 79 2.21 -1.31 24.01
CA LYS A 79 2.08 -2.76 23.84
C LYS A 79 1.38 -3.06 22.51
N PRO A 80 1.37 -4.33 22.05
CA PRO A 80 0.49 -4.72 20.96
C PRO A 80 -0.95 -4.31 21.24
N PHE A 81 -1.65 -3.85 20.21
CA PHE A 81 -2.98 -3.27 20.33
C PHE A 81 -3.87 -3.76 19.18
N LEU A 82 -5.19 -3.70 19.37
CA LEU A 82 -6.15 -4.06 18.34
C LEU A 82 -6.52 -2.83 17.52
N VAL A 83 -6.63 -2.99 16.21
CA VAL A 83 -7.18 -1.99 15.29
C VAL A 83 -8.51 -2.47 14.75
N THR A 84 -9.50 -1.58 14.69
CA THR A 84 -10.78 -1.78 13.99
C THR A 84 -10.92 -0.77 12.86
N LEU A 85 -11.10 -1.24 11.63
CA LEU A 85 -11.46 -0.43 10.47
C LEU A 85 -12.97 -0.55 10.21
N GLN A 86 -13.71 0.42 10.73
CA GLN A 86 -15.16 0.49 10.57
C GLN A 86 -15.62 1.84 10.03
N LYS A 87 -15.07 2.92 10.60
CA LYS A 87 -15.49 4.28 10.29
C LYS A 87 -14.78 4.81 9.06
N LEU A 88 -15.56 5.28 8.08
CA LEU A 88 -15.05 5.99 6.92
C LEU A 88 -15.12 7.50 7.15
N ALA A 89 -14.09 8.20 6.70
CA ALA A 89 -14.02 9.65 6.66
C ALA A 89 -13.31 10.10 5.38
N TYR A 90 -13.16 11.41 5.22
CA TYR A 90 -12.46 11.97 4.07
C TYR A 90 -11.62 13.20 4.43
N PHE A 91 -10.54 13.38 3.68
CA PHE A 91 -9.79 14.63 3.62
C PHE A 91 -10.22 15.40 2.38
N ARG A 92 -10.29 16.73 2.53
CA ARG A 92 -10.42 17.66 1.42
C ARG A 92 -9.09 18.38 1.25
N HIS A 93 -8.37 18.08 0.17
CA HIS A 93 -7.06 18.68 -0.12
C HIS A 93 -7.19 19.97 -0.93
N SER A 94 -8.25 20.07 -1.74
CA SER A 94 -8.60 21.28 -2.49
C SER A 94 -10.11 21.34 -2.72
N GLU A 95 -10.58 22.28 -3.53
CA GLU A 95 -11.99 22.34 -3.92
C GLU A 95 -12.48 21.07 -4.61
N VAL A 96 -11.59 20.40 -5.35
CA VAL A 96 -11.90 19.31 -6.29
C VAL A 96 -11.03 18.08 -6.04
N HIS A 97 -10.32 17.95 -4.91
CA HIS A 97 -9.52 16.77 -4.60
C HIS A 97 -9.81 16.26 -3.19
N PHE A 98 -10.25 15.00 -3.12
CA PHE A 98 -10.66 14.34 -1.90
C PHE A 98 -9.97 12.98 -1.76
N THR A 99 -9.66 12.59 -0.53
CA THR A 99 -9.21 11.23 -0.19
C THR A 99 -10.16 10.63 0.83
N VAL A 100 -10.76 9.50 0.52
CA VAL A 100 -11.56 8.70 1.47
C VAL A 100 -10.66 7.68 2.14
N TYR A 101 -10.84 7.50 3.43
CA TYR A 101 -10.03 6.62 4.26
C TYR A 101 -10.85 5.97 5.36
N PHE A 102 -10.36 4.84 5.88
CA PHE A 102 -10.79 4.33 7.18
C PHE A 102 -10.05 5.07 8.29
N GLU A 103 -10.80 5.55 9.28
CA GLU A 103 -10.28 6.06 10.54
C GLU A 103 -10.04 4.86 11.46
N PRO A 104 -8.78 4.46 11.73
CA PRO A 104 -8.51 3.28 12.50
C PRO A 104 -8.81 3.54 13.98
N GLU A 105 -9.79 2.83 14.51
CA GLU A 105 -10.08 2.80 15.94
C GLU A 105 -9.12 1.83 16.62
N THR A 106 -8.62 2.19 17.81
CA THR A 106 -7.61 1.40 18.53
C THR A 106 -8.13 0.99 19.90
N GLU A 107 -7.73 -0.21 20.33
CA GLU A 107 -7.91 -0.67 21.70
C GLU A 107 -6.53 -1.04 22.30
N PRO A 108 -6.03 -0.27 23.29
CA PRO A 108 -6.66 0.92 23.90
C PRO A 108 -6.78 2.11 22.92
N PRO A 109 -7.62 3.12 23.23
CA PRO A 109 -7.80 4.28 22.36
C PRO A 109 -6.53 5.10 22.17
N ALA A 110 -6.43 5.76 21.01
CA ALA A 110 -5.39 6.72 20.66
C ALA A 110 -3.93 6.20 20.55
N VAL A 111 -3.70 4.88 20.51
CA VAL A 111 -2.34 4.30 20.45
C VAL A 111 -1.51 4.80 19.26
N PHE A 112 -2.15 5.10 18.11
CA PHE A 112 -1.44 5.70 16.99
C PHE A 112 -0.91 7.12 17.27
N HIS A 113 -1.60 7.89 18.12
CA HIS A 113 -1.11 9.20 18.56
C HIS A 113 0.07 9.03 19.53
N ASP A 114 0.01 8.08 20.46
CA ASP A 114 1.12 7.77 21.36
C ASP A 114 2.38 7.33 20.59
N LEU A 115 2.19 6.52 19.54
CA LEU A 115 3.25 6.13 18.60
C LEU A 115 3.83 7.33 17.85
N MET A 116 2.96 8.22 17.35
CA MET A 116 3.40 9.44 16.68
C MET A 116 4.22 10.33 17.63
N ASP A 117 3.76 10.55 18.86
CA ASP A 117 4.45 11.37 19.85
C ASP A 117 5.83 10.81 20.19
N TYR A 118 5.91 9.48 20.40
CA TYR A 118 7.18 8.79 20.57
C TYR A 118 8.12 9.00 19.37
N LEU A 119 7.61 8.80 18.15
CA LEU A 119 8.40 8.93 16.92
C LEU A 119 8.86 10.38 16.70
N MET A 120 8.03 11.36 17.01
CA MET A 120 8.38 12.78 16.94
C MET A 120 9.43 13.19 17.98
N GLN A 121 9.45 12.56 19.16
CA GLN A 121 10.53 12.76 20.13
C GLN A 121 11.86 12.16 19.66
N GLN A 122 11.83 11.02 18.95
CA GLN A 122 13.04 10.38 18.43
C GLN A 122 13.55 11.03 17.13
N PHE A 123 12.64 11.46 16.27
CA PHE A 123 12.93 11.97 14.92
C PHE A 123 12.17 13.28 14.65
N PRO A 124 12.45 14.37 15.39
CA PRO A 124 11.72 15.63 15.26
C PRO A 124 11.82 16.27 13.87
N GLN A 125 12.84 15.92 13.08
CA GLN A 125 13.00 16.35 11.68
C GLN A 125 12.03 15.65 10.70
N CYS A 126 11.41 14.54 11.10
CA CYS A 126 10.49 13.75 10.27
C CYS A 126 9.03 14.22 10.37
N ASP A 127 8.82 15.54 10.48
CA ASP A 127 7.55 16.19 10.85
C ASP A 127 6.56 16.46 9.69
N ASP A 128 6.75 15.88 8.49
CA ASP A 128 5.96 16.25 7.31
C ASP A 128 4.47 15.93 7.50
N VAL A 129 4.16 14.78 8.10
CA VAL A 129 2.77 14.38 8.40
C VAL A 129 2.10 15.39 9.33
N MET A 130 2.84 15.92 10.31
CA MET A 130 2.35 16.95 11.22
C MET A 130 2.14 18.28 10.50
N LYS A 131 3.10 18.70 9.66
CA LYS A 131 2.99 19.94 8.87
C LYS A 131 1.81 19.91 7.91
N ILE A 132 1.61 18.79 7.20
CA ILE A 132 0.48 18.59 6.28
C ILE A 132 -0.85 18.65 7.05
N GLY A 133 -0.90 18.12 8.27
CA GLY A 133 -2.06 18.18 9.14
C GLY A 133 -2.21 19.48 9.94
N GLU A 134 -1.47 20.54 9.60
CA GLU A 134 -1.49 21.83 10.32
C GLU A 134 -1.24 21.68 11.83
N GLY A 135 -0.30 20.82 12.20
CA GLY A 135 0.04 20.50 13.58
C GLY A 135 -0.81 19.39 14.21
N LYS A 136 -1.74 18.80 13.46
CA LYS A 136 -2.58 17.68 13.92
C LYS A 136 -2.27 16.40 13.16
N PHE A 137 -1.91 15.34 13.90
CA PHE A 137 -1.90 14.00 13.34
C PHE A 137 -3.34 13.46 13.24
N THR A 138 -3.67 12.84 12.10
CA THR A 138 -4.91 12.08 11.92
C THR A 138 -4.54 10.70 11.37
N PRO A 139 -4.56 9.63 12.18
CA PRO A 139 -4.27 8.29 11.68
C PRO A 139 -5.36 7.89 10.68
N HIS A 140 -4.95 7.31 9.55
CA HIS A 140 -5.86 6.96 8.47
C HIS A 140 -5.30 5.86 7.58
N LEU A 141 -6.19 5.05 6.99
CA LEU A 141 -5.88 4.11 5.91
C LEU A 141 -6.63 4.54 4.65
N SER A 142 -5.91 5.14 3.70
CA SER A 142 -6.49 5.64 2.44
C SER A 142 -7.03 4.50 1.57
N VAL A 143 -8.25 4.66 1.05
CA VAL A 143 -8.89 3.65 0.19
C VAL A 143 -9.33 4.17 -1.17
N ALA A 144 -9.61 5.48 -1.30
CA ALA A 144 -10.08 6.04 -2.57
C ALA A 144 -9.73 7.52 -2.72
N LYS A 145 -9.57 7.99 -3.96
CA LYS A 145 -9.43 9.41 -4.31
C LYS A 145 -10.51 9.82 -5.30
N PHE A 146 -11.09 10.99 -5.10
CA PHE A 146 -12.18 11.53 -5.93
C PHE A 146 -11.94 12.99 -6.29
N THR A 147 -12.56 13.42 -7.39
CA THR A 147 -12.62 14.84 -7.79
C THR A 147 -13.97 15.51 -7.59
N SER A 148 -14.96 14.76 -7.12
CA SER A 148 -16.34 15.19 -6.90
C SER A 148 -16.75 14.88 -5.46
N PHE A 149 -17.22 15.89 -4.73
CA PHE A 149 -17.73 15.70 -3.38
C PHE A 149 -19.03 14.87 -3.34
N LYS A 150 -19.82 14.89 -4.43
CA LYS A 150 -20.99 14.03 -4.58
C LYS A 150 -20.57 12.56 -4.58
N ASP A 151 -19.50 12.23 -5.28
CA ASP A 151 -19.00 10.86 -5.43
C ASP A 151 -18.40 10.36 -4.11
N VAL A 152 -17.69 11.22 -3.38
CA VAL A 152 -17.22 10.93 -2.01
C VAL A 152 -18.38 10.49 -1.11
N LYS A 153 -19.48 11.26 -1.09
CA LYS A 153 -20.65 10.95 -0.26
C LYS A 153 -21.32 9.64 -0.69
N SER A 154 -21.51 9.44 -1.99
CA SER A 154 -22.07 8.19 -2.52
C SER A 154 -21.23 6.99 -2.14
N PHE A 155 -19.92 7.09 -2.34
CA PHE A 155 -18.95 6.03 -2.04
C PHE A 155 -18.96 5.66 -0.56
N ILE A 156 -18.93 6.65 0.35
CA ILE A 156 -19.00 6.39 1.80
C ILE A 156 -20.30 5.67 2.15
N VAL A 157 -21.45 6.14 1.68
CA VAL A 157 -22.75 5.48 1.97
C VAL A 157 -22.76 4.05 1.46
N GLN A 158 -22.31 3.82 0.23
CA GLN A 158 -22.34 2.51 -0.41
C GLN A 158 -21.33 1.54 0.22
N LEU A 159 -20.11 2.00 0.54
CA LEU A 159 -19.11 1.17 1.20
C LEU A 159 -19.52 0.85 2.64
N SER A 160 -19.98 1.83 3.43
CA SER A 160 -20.42 1.59 4.81
C SER A 160 -21.56 0.58 4.93
N LYS A 161 -22.44 0.47 3.92
CA LYS A 161 -23.54 -0.51 3.92
C LYS A 161 -23.08 -1.96 3.75
N ARG A 162 -21.98 -2.19 3.03
CA ARG A 162 -21.48 -3.53 2.68
C ARG A 162 -20.22 -3.92 3.45
N TRP A 163 -19.53 -2.93 4.03
CA TRP A 163 -18.29 -3.16 4.75
C TRP A 163 -18.59 -3.88 6.06
N GLN A 164 -17.93 -5.01 6.25
CA GLN A 164 -17.87 -5.68 7.53
C GLN A 164 -16.66 -5.14 8.29
N PRO A 165 -16.80 -4.75 9.57
CA PRO A 165 -15.67 -4.25 10.36
C PRO A 165 -14.48 -5.19 10.27
N LEU A 166 -13.33 -4.66 9.88
CA LEU A 166 -12.09 -5.44 9.81
C LEU A 166 -11.28 -5.18 11.08
N GLN A 167 -11.00 -6.24 11.84
CA GLN A 167 -10.21 -6.18 13.06
C GLN A 167 -8.90 -6.93 12.91
N PHE A 168 -7.81 -6.36 13.42
CA PHE A 168 -6.51 -7.01 13.39
C PHE A 168 -5.57 -6.49 14.49
N PRO A 169 -4.65 -7.35 15.01
CA PRO A 169 -3.63 -6.91 15.93
C PRO A 169 -2.52 -6.14 15.21
N VAL A 170 -1.96 -5.13 15.89
CA VAL A 170 -0.70 -4.48 15.53
C VAL A 170 0.32 -4.83 16.60
N ASP A 171 1.18 -5.80 16.27
CA ASP A 171 2.28 -6.23 17.14
C ASP A 171 3.57 -5.45 16.91
N GLU A 172 3.70 -4.79 15.76
CA GLU A 172 4.91 -4.10 15.34
C GLU A 172 4.62 -3.02 14.30
N ILE A 173 5.52 -2.03 14.21
CA ILE A 173 5.55 -1.04 13.13
C ILE A 173 6.75 -1.29 12.23
N TYR A 174 6.70 -0.79 11.00
CA TYR A 174 7.68 -1.11 9.97
C TYR A 174 8.34 0.14 9.42
N VAL A 175 9.63 0.04 9.15
CA VAL A 175 10.33 0.94 8.25
C VAL A 175 10.22 0.35 6.86
N LEU A 176 9.54 1.07 5.98
CA LEU A 176 9.41 0.72 4.58
C LEU A 176 10.28 1.62 3.72
N ALA A 177 10.93 1.08 2.71
CA ALA A 177 11.66 1.88 1.73
C ALA A 177 11.52 1.37 0.30
N ARG A 178 11.77 2.24 -0.66
CA ARG A 178 11.86 1.92 -2.09
C ARG A 178 12.93 2.75 -2.77
N GLN A 179 13.43 2.25 -3.89
CA GLN A 179 14.21 3.01 -4.85
C GLN A 179 13.34 3.33 -6.08
N GLY A 180 13.24 4.60 -6.44
CA GLY A 180 12.60 5.00 -7.69
C GLY A 180 11.15 4.51 -7.85
N HIS A 181 10.83 3.81 -8.95
CA HIS A 181 9.48 3.32 -9.20
C HIS A 181 9.15 2.00 -8.51
N ASP A 182 10.11 1.38 -7.84
CA ASP A 182 9.90 0.09 -7.21
C ASP A 182 8.83 0.19 -6.11
N PRO A 183 8.10 -0.90 -5.88
CA PRO A 183 7.24 -0.97 -4.72
C PRO A 183 8.04 -1.01 -3.42
N TYR A 184 7.42 -0.58 -2.31
CA TYR A 184 8.05 -0.59 -0.99
C TYR A 184 8.45 -2.00 -0.55
N GLU A 185 9.55 -2.04 0.18
CA GLU A 185 10.10 -3.18 0.89
C GLU A 185 10.07 -2.88 2.38
N VAL A 186 9.80 -3.90 3.21
CA VAL A 186 10.03 -3.80 4.64
C VAL A 186 11.55 -3.90 4.85
N LYS A 187 12.18 -2.81 5.26
CA LYS A 187 13.61 -2.79 5.61
C LYS A 187 13.83 -3.22 7.05
N HIS A 188 12.96 -2.76 7.95
CA HIS A 188 13.01 -3.13 9.36
C HIS A 188 11.62 -3.22 9.96
N SER A 189 11.53 -3.93 11.07
CA SER A 189 10.37 -4.04 11.93
C SER A 189 10.76 -3.66 13.36
N LEU A 190 9.86 -2.98 14.06
CA LEU A 190 9.99 -2.62 15.46
C LEU A 190 8.83 -3.22 16.26
N PRO A 191 9.09 -4.31 17.02
CA PRO A 191 8.08 -4.91 17.89
C PRO A 191 7.59 -3.94 18.97
N LEU A 192 6.29 -3.96 19.25
CA LEU A 192 5.67 -3.22 20.33
C LEU A 192 5.59 -4.09 21.57
N GLY A 193 6.08 -3.59 22.71
CA GLY A 193 6.00 -4.28 24.00
C GLY A 193 6.77 -5.60 24.15
N ARG A 194 7.56 -6.04 23.15
CA ARG A 194 8.45 -7.21 23.25
C ARG A 194 9.90 -6.81 23.02
N THR A 195 10.77 -7.11 23.97
CA THR A 195 12.22 -6.83 23.89
C THR A 195 13.01 -7.86 23.06
N SER A 196 12.41 -9.02 22.75
CA SER A 196 13.12 -10.14 22.11
C SER A 196 12.21 -11.05 21.27
N GLY A 197 11.10 -10.51 20.76
CA GLY A 197 10.17 -11.25 19.91
C GLY A 197 10.58 -11.21 18.44
N ILE A 198 10.54 -12.36 17.79
CA ILE A 198 10.64 -12.48 16.33
C ILE A 198 9.52 -11.65 15.68
N ALA A 199 9.89 -10.79 14.73
CA ALA A 199 8.97 -9.91 14.04
C ALA A 199 7.94 -10.68 13.21
N ALA A 200 6.68 -10.24 13.22
CA ALA A 200 5.59 -10.86 12.47
C ALA A 200 5.82 -10.82 10.94
N PHE A 201 6.57 -9.83 10.45
CA PHE A 201 7.00 -9.73 9.05
C PHE A 201 8.53 -9.70 8.89
N GLY A 202 9.31 -10.01 9.94
CA GLY A 202 10.77 -10.03 9.90
C GLY A 202 11.36 -11.41 10.18
N VAL A 203 11.81 -12.07 9.11
CA VAL A 203 12.86 -13.12 9.02
C VAL A 203 12.79 -14.37 9.92
N ALA A 204 11.84 -14.54 10.86
CA ALA A 204 11.67 -15.84 11.50
C ALA A 204 10.21 -16.18 11.89
N LEU A 205 9.85 -17.43 11.63
CA LEU A 205 9.03 -18.32 12.45
C LEU A 205 7.88 -17.74 13.30
N ARG A 206 6.85 -17.13 12.68
CA ARG A 206 5.45 -17.25 13.15
C ARG A 206 4.39 -17.41 12.06
N TYR A 207 4.76 -17.35 10.78
CA TYR A 207 3.80 -17.54 9.69
C TYR A 207 3.96 -18.90 9.03
N THR A 208 2.95 -19.75 9.14
CA THR A 208 2.72 -20.86 8.21
C THR A 208 1.71 -20.38 7.17
N GLY A 209 2.10 -20.21 5.91
CA GLY A 209 1.18 -19.76 4.87
C GLY A 209 1.85 -19.26 3.58
N PRO A 210 1.08 -18.77 2.60
CA PRO A 210 1.59 -18.31 1.31
C PRO A 210 2.72 -17.26 1.39
N LEU A 211 2.77 -16.52 2.48
CA LEU A 211 3.77 -15.49 2.77
C LEU A 211 5.22 -15.98 2.77
N LEU A 212 5.49 -17.13 3.41
CA LEU A 212 6.85 -17.68 3.46
C LEU A 212 7.25 -18.37 2.16
N ARG A 213 6.32 -18.53 1.21
CA ARG A 213 6.53 -19.24 -0.04
C ARG A 213 6.41 -18.36 -1.27
N THR A 214 6.03 -17.09 -1.18
CA THR A 214 5.92 -16.21 -2.37
C THR A 214 7.06 -15.19 -2.45
N LEU A 215 7.89 -15.34 -3.48
CA LEU A 215 9.00 -14.47 -3.82
C LEU A 215 8.57 -13.37 -4.80
N PHE A 216 9.02 -12.15 -4.56
CA PHE A 216 8.96 -11.06 -5.54
C PHE A 216 10.17 -11.13 -6.46
N VAL A 217 9.95 -10.95 -7.76
CA VAL A 217 11.02 -10.87 -8.76
C VAL A 217 10.81 -9.63 -9.62
N GLY A 218 11.83 -8.78 -9.67
CA GLY A 218 11.83 -7.56 -10.48
C GLY A 218 12.83 -7.60 -11.64
N ASN A 219 12.65 -6.68 -12.58
CA ASN A 219 13.45 -6.53 -13.80
C ASN A 219 13.43 -7.76 -14.72
N ILE A 220 12.29 -8.46 -14.82
CA ILE A 220 12.17 -9.55 -15.80
C ILE A 220 12.22 -8.99 -17.24
N PRO A 221 12.86 -9.71 -18.20
CA PRO A 221 12.83 -9.34 -19.61
C PRO A 221 11.39 -9.19 -20.16
N PRO A 222 11.13 -8.26 -21.10
CA PRO A 222 9.79 -8.12 -21.71
C PRO A 222 9.29 -9.37 -22.43
N SER A 223 10.19 -10.23 -22.90
CA SER A 223 9.89 -11.49 -23.57
C SER A 223 9.66 -12.67 -22.61
N SER A 224 9.64 -12.42 -21.29
CA SER A 224 9.45 -13.48 -20.30
C SER A 224 8.03 -14.04 -20.36
N THR A 225 7.91 -15.36 -20.28
CA THR A 225 6.63 -16.06 -20.07
C THR A 225 6.59 -16.70 -18.69
N GLU A 226 5.39 -16.94 -18.15
CA GLU A 226 5.20 -17.64 -16.88
C GLU A 226 5.89 -19.01 -16.89
N ASP A 227 5.76 -19.76 -17.98
CA ASP A 227 6.44 -21.05 -18.17
C ASP A 227 7.97 -20.91 -18.11
N SER A 228 8.54 -19.91 -18.79
CA SER A 228 10.00 -19.71 -18.82
C SER A 228 10.56 -19.36 -17.44
N LEU A 229 9.82 -18.58 -16.66
CA LEU A 229 10.18 -18.18 -15.31
C LEU A 229 9.96 -19.34 -14.33
N LEU A 230 8.87 -20.09 -14.47
CA LEU A 230 8.60 -21.26 -13.65
C LEU A 230 9.71 -22.31 -13.84
N ALA A 231 10.07 -22.61 -15.09
CA ALA A 231 11.19 -23.50 -15.41
C ALA A 231 12.54 -23.00 -14.85
N TYR A 232 12.70 -21.67 -14.74
CA TYR A 232 13.86 -21.08 -14.08
C TYR A 232 13.89 -21.39 -12.59
N PHE A 233 12.81 -21.05 -11.87
CA PHE A 233 12.74 -21.16 -10.41
C PHE A 233 12.60 -22.60 -9.91
N LEU A 234 12.08 -23.52 -10.73
CA LEU A 234 12.10 -24.96 -10.44
C LEU A 234 13.52 -25.53 -10.21
N ARG A 235 14.56 -24.88 -10.74
CA ARG A 235 15.96 -25.27 -10.49
C ARG A 235 16.47 -24.85 -9.11
N HIS A 236 15.78 -23.95 -8.44
CA HIS A 236 16.18 -23.37 -7.15
C HIS A 236 15.31 -23.87 -5.99
N GLY A 237 14.14 -24.43 -6.27
CA GLY A 237 13.24 -25.00 -5.28
C GLY A 237 11.94 -25.48 -5.91
N ALA A 238 11.03 -26.02 -5.10
CA ALA A 238 9.72 -26.51 -5.54
C ALA A 238 8.76 -25.35 -5.88
N ALA A 239 9.04 -24.60 -6.94
CA ALA A 239 8.16 -23.56 -7.46
C ALA A 239 6.85 -24.18 -8.00
N THR A 240 5.72 -23.60 -7.65
CA THR A 240 4.37 -24.11 -7.98
C THR A 240 3.58 -23.17 -8.87
N LYS A 241 3.87 -21.86 -8.84
CA LYS A 241 3.15 -20.86 -9.63
C LYS A 241 4.05 -19.66 -9.94
N VAL A 242 3.92 -19.10 -11.13
CA VAL A 242 4.44 -17.77 -11.47
C VAL A 242 3.29 -16.91 -11.96
N ASP A 243 3.20 -15.68 -11.45
CA ASP A 243 2.23 -14.67 -11.89
C ASP A 243 2.99 -13.46 -12.45
N ILE A 244 2.95 -13.23 -13.77
CA ILE A 244 3.52 -12.00 -14.36
C ILE A 244 2.57 -10.83 -14.09
N LEU A 245 3.11 -9.74 -13.56
CA LEU A 245 2.31 -8.57 -13.22
C LEU A 245 2.15 -7.63 -14.42
N CYS A 246 0.90 -7.34 -14.76
CA CYS A 246 0.54 -6.40 -15.83
C CYS A 246 -0.04 -5.09 -15.26
N ASN A 247 0.01 -4.06 -16.09
CA ASN A 247 -0.74 -2.82 -15.92
C ASN A 247 -2.22 -3.07 -16.21
N PRO A 248 -3.12 -2.16 -15.77
CA PRO A 248 -4.55 -2.26 -16.07
C PRO A 248 -4.89 -2.25 -17.57
N ASP A 249 -4.00 -1.70 -18.41
CA ASP A 249 -4.11 -1.71 -19.88
C ASP A 249 -3.56 -3.00 -20.53
N GLY A 250 -3.10 -3.96 -19.71
CA GLY A 250 -2.52 -5.22 -20.16
C GLY A 250 -1.01 -5.19 -20.42
N GLY A 251 -0.34 -4.04 -20.34
CA GLY A 251 1.10 -3.94 -20.58
C GLY A 251 1.95 -4.56 -19.44
N PRO A 252 3.09 -5.23 -19.71
CA PRO A 252 3.89 -5.89 -18.68
C PRO A 252 4.60 -4.86 -17.77
N ARG A 253 4.66 -5.13 -16.45
CA ARG A 253 5.37 -4.28 -15.47
C ARG A 253 6.85 -4.63 -15.29
N ALA A 254 7.35 -5.63 -16.01
CA ALA A 254 8.67 -6.22 -15.77
C ALA A 254 8.86 -6.74 -14.34
N LEU A 255 7.78 -7.23 -13.72
CA LEU A 255 7.74 -7.85 -12.39
C LEU A 255 6.97 -9.18 -12.45
N CYS A 256 7.33 -10.15 -11.62
CA CYS A 256 6.50 -11.33 -11.37
C CYS A 256 6.55 -11.77 -9.89
N LEU A 257 5.61 -12.63 -9.54
CA LEU A 257 5.58 -13.33 -8.26
C LEU A 257 5.82 -14.81 -8.50
N VAL A 258 6.60 -15.45 -7.62
CA VAL A 258 6.89 -16.88 -7.69
C VAL A 258 6.46 -17.52 -6.39
N THR A 259 5.52 -18.46 -6.45
CA THR A 259 5.07 -19.22 -5.28
C THR A 259 5.79 -20.57 -5.25
N PHE A 260 6.34 -20.93 -4.09
CA PHE A 260 6.96 -22.22 -3.79
C PHE A 260 5.96 -23.11 -3.02
N ALA A 261 6.22 -24.41 -2.95
CA ALA A 261 5.35 -25.34 -2.22
C ALA A 261 5.38 -25.09 -0.70
N ASP A 262 6.59 -25.08 -0.15
CA ASP A 262 6.83 -25.06 1.30
C ASP A 262 7.31 -23.68 1.77
N CYS A 263 8.50 -23.26 1.32
CA CYS A 263 9.10 -21.97 1.63
C CYS A 263 9.93 -21.44 0.45
N ILE A 264 10.22 -20.15 0.48
CA ILE A 264 11.19 -19.52 -0.42
C ILE A 264 12.57 -20.07 -0.03
N PRO A 265 13.35 -20.62 -0.98
CA PRO A 265 14.73 -21.02 -0.73
C PRO A 265 15.57 -19.82 -0.26
N ASP A 266 16.29 -19.96 0.86
CA ASP A 266 17.15 -18.91 1.44
C ASP A 266 18.10 -18.24 0.42
N PRO A 267 18.71 -18.97 -0.55
CA PRO A 267 19.58 -18.35 -1.57
C PRO A 267 18.85 -17.44 -2.55
N LEU A 268 17.52 -17.39 -2.54
CA LEU A 268 16.72 -16.48 -3.36
C LEU A 268 16.29 -15.22 -2.61
N LEU A 269 16.62 -15.09 -1.33
CA LEU A 269 16.30 -13.90 -0.56
C LEU A 269 17.31 -12.79 -0.90
N HIS A 270 16.82 -11.63 -1.35
CA HIS A 270 17.63 -10.44 -1.63
C HIS A 270 18.78 -10.70 -2.63
N THR A 271 18.53 -11.47 -3.69
CA THR A 271 19.57 -11.96 -4.61
C THR A 271 19.39 -11.42 -6.03
N LEU A 272 20.51 -11.21 -6.73
CA LEU A 272 20.55 -10.93 -8.16
C LEU A 272 20.71 -12.23 -8.96
N LEU A 273 19.81 -12.46 -9.91
CA LEU A 273 19.73 -13.70 -10.68
C LEU A 273 19.83 -13.41 -12.18
N PRO A 274 20.74 -14.08 -12.91
CA PRO A 274 20.84 -13.89 -14.35
C PRO A 274 19.69 -14.59 -15.07
N PHE A 275 18.99 -13.87 -15.96
CA PHE A 275 17.93 -14.42 -16.80
C PHE A 275 17.71 -13.58 -18.06
N GLY A 276 17.71 -14.23 -19.23
CA GLY A 276 17.42 -13.57 -20.52
C GLY A 276 18.28 -12.34 -20.82
N GLY A 277 19.57 -12.37 -20.47
CA GLY A 277 20.50 -11.25 -20.66
C GLY A 277 20.33 -10.08 -19.67
N LYS A 278 19.47 -10.24 -18.67
CA LYS A 278 19.27 -9.27 -17.57
C LYS A 278 19.66 -9.85 -16.22
N GLN A 279 19.81 -8.95 -15.25
CA GLN A 279 19.87 -9.29 -13.83
C GLN A 279 18.49 -9.02 -13.21
N MET A 280 17.77 -10.09 -12.89
CA MET A 280 16.58 -10.02 -12.05
C MET A 280 17.01 -9.77 -10.61
N TYR A 281 16.20 -9.06 -9.83
CA TYR A 281 16.40 -8.94 -8.40
C TYR A 281 15.24 -9.59 -7.66
N THR A 282 15.54 -10.22 -6.53
CA THR A 282 14.58 -11.03 -5.78
C THR A 282 14.50 -10.57 -4.33
N ARG A 283 13.31 -10.64 -3.73
CA ARG A 283 13.10 -10.34 -2.30
C ARG A 283 11.81 -10.99 -1.78
N PRO A 284 11.67 -11.18 -0.45
CA PRO A 284 10.39 -11.62 0.10
C PRO A 284 9.24 -10.67 -0.21
N LEU A 285 8.03 -11.22 -0.35
CA LEU A 285 6.80 -10.45 -0.61
C LEU A 285 6.07 -10.06 0.69
N TYR A 286 6.66 -9.20 1.52
CA TYR A 286 6.02 -8.78 2.80
C TYR A 286 5.01 -7.63 2.64
N CYS A 287 5.37 -6.61 1.87
CA CYS A 287 4.60 -5.37 1.78
C CYS A 287 3.53 -5.41 0.66
N MET A 288 3.70 -6.27 -0.34
CA MET A 288 3.10 -6.06 -1.65
C MET A 288 1.73 -6.69 -1.88
N THR A 289 1.01 -6.08 -2.82
CA THR A 289 -0.46 -6.05 -2.96
C THR A 289 -1.07 -6.96 -4.04
N TYR A 290 -0.35 -7.88 -4.67
CA TYR A 290 -0.91 -8.62 -5.82
C TYR A 290 -0.68 -10.13 -5.64
N PRO A 291 -1.59 -11.00 -6.14
CA PRO A 291 -2.01 -11.09 -7.53
C PRO A 291 -3.53 -10.86 -7.74
N ASP A 292 -3.93 -10.61 -8.99
CA ASP A 292 -5.29 -10.36 -9.51
C ASP A 292 -5.66 -8.88 -9.73
N LEU A 293 -5.03 -8.30 -10.75
CA LEU A 293 -5.55 -7.11 -11.45
C LEU A 293 -6.38 -7.60 -12.65
N PRO A 294 -7.71 -7.71 -12.60
CA PRO A 294 -8.47 -7.72 -13.83
C PRO A 294 -8.26 -6.36 -14.53
N PRO A 295 -7.92 -6.36 -15.84
CA PRO A 295 -8.00 -5.14 -16.61
C PRO A 295 -9.45 -4.64 -16.56
N ASN A 296 -9.65 -3.38 -16.19
CA ASN A 296 -10.95 -2.68 -16.23
C ASN A 296 -12.03 -3.02 -15.17
N ALA A 297 -11.68 -3.30 -13.90
CA ALA A 297 -12.66 -3.20 -12.81
C ALA A 297 -13.10 -1.76 -12.47
N ARG A 298 -12.95 -0.80 -13.39
CA ARG A 298 -13.62 0.50 -13.30
C ARG A 298 -15.15 0.38 -13.48
N ASN A 299 -15.65 -0.75 -14.04
CA ASN A 299 -17.06 -0.90 -14.40
C ASN A 299 -17.81 -2.10 -13.81
N ASP A 300 -17.16 -3.11 -13.22
CA ASP A 300 -17.87 -4.35 -12.81
C ASP A 300 -18.35 -4.35 -11.34
N MET A 301 -18.15 -3.23 -10.64
CA MET A 301 -18.99 -2.81 -9.53
C MET A 301 -19.56 -1.44 -9.85
N ALA A 302 -20.33 -1.34 -10.94
CA ALA A 302 -21.40 -0.36 -10.97
C ALA A 302 -22.19 -0.54 -9.66
N LEU A 303 -22.22 0.51 -8.85
CA LEU A 303 -22.92 0.52 -7.57
C LEU A 303 -24.45 0.60 -7.76
N ASP A 304 -25.00 -0.09 -8.76
CA ASP A 304 -26.44 -0.25 -9.00
C ASP A 304 -26.74 -1.50 -9.85
N ASP A 305 -27.90 -2.09 -9.54
CA ASP A 305 -28.68 -3.12 -10.26
C ASP A 305 -28.51 -4.62 -9.92
N ALA A 306 -28.96 -4.98 -8.70
CA ALA A 306 -29.65 -6.25 -8.47
C ALA A 306 -30.65 -6.17 -7.29
N ALA A 307 -31.67 -5.31 -7.41
CA ALA A 307 -32.90 -5.44 -6.65
C ALA A 307 -34.10 -4.89 -7.44
N ALA A 308 -34.84 -5.81 -8.07
CA ALA A 308 -36.25 -5.72 -8.47
C ALA A 308 -36.67 -4.59 -9.44
N CYS A 309 -36.91 -4.94 -10.72
CA CYS A 309 -38.26 -4.86 -11.33
C CYS A 309 -38.26 -5.40 -12.78
N ALA A 310 -39.34 -6.08 -13.15
CA ALA A 310 -39.62 -6.66 -14.47
C ALA A 310 -39.67 -5.60 -15.60
N PRO A 311 -39.59 -5.99 -16.89
CA PRO A 311 -39.36 -5.06 -17.98
C PRO A 311 -40.64 -4.33 -18.37
N ALA A 312 -40.57 -3.00 -18.48
CA ALA A 312 -41.52 -2.20 -19.24
C ALA A 312 -40.85 -1.75 -20.55
N GLU A 313 -41.45 -2.17 -21.67
CA GLU A 313 -41.03 -1.85 -23.03
C GLU A 313 -40.84 -0.34 -23.25
N ARG A 314 -39.72 0.06 -23.89
CA ARG A 314 -39.53 1.43 -24.39
C ARG A 314 -39.32 1.43 -25.90
N LYS A 315 -40.18 2.19 -26.59
CA LYS A 315 -40.11 2.53 -28.02
C LYS A 315 -38.82 3.28 -28.37
N PRO A 316 -38.32 3.17 -29.63
CA PRO A 316 -37.14 3.90 -30.07
C PRO A 316 -37.41 5.41 -30.29
N PRO A 317 -36.39 6.28 -30.12
CA PRO A 317 -36.52 7.73 -30.25
C PRO A 317 -36.46 8.20 -31.72
N PRO A 318 -36.98 9.41 -32.02
CA PRO A 318 -37.04 9.93 -33.38
C PRO A 318 -35.69 10.53 -33.83
N VAL A 319 -35.42 10.39 -35.13
CA VAL A 319 -34.23 10.88 -35.84
C VAL A 319 -34.28 12.41 -36.00
N ALA A 320 -33.22 13.10 -35.57
CA ALA A 320 -33.08 14.55 -35.70
C ALA A 320 -32.62 14.96 -37.11
N LYS A 321 -33.33 15.93 -37.72
CA LYS A 321 -32.90 16.64 -38.94
C LYS A 321 -32.07 17.87 -38.60
N THR A 322 -30.93 18.00 -39.26
CA THR A 322 -30.00 19.14 -39.25
C THR A 322 -30.61 20.41 -39.87
N THR A 323 -30.39 21.56 -39.22
CA THR A 323 -30.33 22.88 -39.90
C THR A 323 -29.26 23.79 -39.29
N LYS A 324 -28.43 24.36 -40.18
CA LYS A 324 -27.46 25.44 -39.93
C LYS A 324 -28.19 26.78 -39.71
N LYS A 325 -27.71 27.65 -38.80
CA LYS A 325 -27.16 28.99 -39.14
C LYS A 325 -26.78 29.88 -37.94
N LYS A 326 -25.66 30.59 -38.16
CA LYS A 326 -25.29 31.97 -37.79
C LYS A 326 -25.10 32.39 -36.31
N ARG A 327 -23.81 32.42 -35.95
CA ARG A 327 -23.01 33.55 -35.42
C ARG A 327 -23.75 34.89 -35.22
N THR A 328 -23.75 35.39 -33.97
CA THR A 328 -23.54 36.81 -33.59
C THR A 328 -23.04 36.91 -32.14
N SER A 329 -22.15 37.87 -31.92
CA SER A 329 -21.45 38.29 -30.70
C SER A 329 -22.34 38.97 -29.64
N ARG A 330 -21.99 38.85 -28.34
CA ARG A 330 -21.55 39.97 -27.46
C ARG A 330 -21.33 39.52 -26.01
N LEU A 331 -20.47 40.30 -25.35
CA LEU A 331 -20.05 40.36 -23.94
C LEU A 331 -21.20 40.23 -22.93
N GLN A 332 -20.95 39.53 -21.80
CA GLN A 332 -20.38 40.08 -20.56
C GLN A 332 -19.72 38.96 -19.75
#